data_AF-A0A941DQ00-F1
#
_entry.id   AF-A0A941DQ00-F1
#
_cell.length_a   1.000
_cell.length_b   1.000
_cell.length_c   1.000
_cell.angle_alpha   90.00
_cell.angle_beta   90.00
_cell.angle_gamma   90.00
#
_symmetry.space_group_name_H-M   'P 1'
#
loop_
_entity.id
_entity.type
_entity.pdbx_description
1 polymer ?
#
loop_
_entity_poly.entity_id
_entity_poly.type
_entity_poly.pdbx_seq_one_letter_code
_entity_poly.pdbx_strand_id
1 'polypeptide(L)'
;MQGAELHQEQVSHIGWVSIGGFQFAIAVAHLYRAIQFSQPLISVPRRLGPVAGLLDTGEGTLPVVDLRLWLNLENSKPEQEAVTPEAGTVVLHLRDGQRQIGILVSRVNGIQALPDGALKRIHHQSDDEEIFDQIVQWDALPQALPLLESGKLMALLQIWLEESEHLTQNDQVQQQQQQSQRKGMILAAGQKQIWLDAQYVRELIPAQQILGAQAQSLHNWSVLRWRGLPVPLVSGFASADARRSGYVAIVGLESGETLGILADQLLRLSDWQTSGTLDDVGDEGSTDAELFPEVMLDKEQEPVFLLELPELFRRHPEAMLAKAAGTAATTSTQNTARRNRVPYIIFDADGVFAIGADRIQEIVAVNQTPTEDGIEWRGRWIPFVPLADWYPLPQNGSGQIEKLAILSGSGDQITAYGIHSLRMMVPAGRGKFHVWPGKAEQEQILEIPVNGSYTMATVVNWSQC
;
A
#
# COMPACT_ATOMS: atom_id res chain seq x y z
N MET A 1 -39.97 30.76 16.80
CA MET A 1 -39.42 29.70 15.94
C MET A 1 -38.20 30.27 15.25
N GLN A 2 -37.04 30.21 15.91
CA GLN A 2 -35.76 30.50 15.29
C GLN A 2 -35.30 29.19 14.64
N GLY A 3 -35.16 29.19 13.32
CA GLY A 3 -34.61 28.07 12.58
C GLY A 3 -33.15 27.90 12.99
N ALA A 4 -32.82 26.70 13.47
CA ALA A 4 -31.44 26.27 13.54
C ALA A 4 -30.95 26.11 12.10
N GLU A 5 -30.18 27.08 11.61
CA GLU A 5 -29.29 26.87 10.47
C GLU A 5 -28.29 25.79 10.89
N LEU A 6 -28.63 24.53 10.60
CA LEU A 6 -27.69 23.42 10.64
C LEU A 6 -26.52 23.84 9.76
N HIS A 7 -25.38 24.11 10.39
CA HIS A 7 -24.13 24.33 9.69
C HIS A 7 -23.91 23.11 8.81
N GLN A 8 -24.05 23.28 7.48
CA GLN A 8 -23.57 22.29 6.55
C GLN A 8 -22.05 22.26 6.72
N GLU A 9 -21.57 21.32 7.52
CA GLU A 9 -20.15 21.09 7.66
C GLU A 9 -19.62 20.72 6.28
N GLN A 10 -18.75 21.58 5.76
CA GLN A 10 -18.28 21.46 4.39
C GLN A 10 -17.39 20.22 4.29
N VAL A 11 -17.90 19.18 3.62
CA VAL A 11 -17.13 17.96 3.37
C VAL A 11 -15.97 18.29 2.44
N SER A 12 -14.76 18.35 2.98
CA SER A 12 -13.55 18.65 2.19
C SER A 12 -12.81 17.38 1.76
N HIS A 13 -12.97 16.28 2.50
CA HIS A 13 -12.28 15.02 2.24
C HIS A 13 -13.19 13.84 2.55
N ILE A 14 -13.05 12.78 1.76
CA ILE A 14 -13.78 11.53 1.95
C ILE A 14 -12.83 10.36 2.13
N GLY A 15 -13.18 9.45 3.04
CA GLY A 15 -12.67 8.09 3.07
C GLY A 15 -13.61 7.22 2.24
N TRP A 16 -13.09 6.52 1.23
CA TRP A 16 -13.86 5.55 0.45
C TRP A 16 -13.62 4.16 1.03
N VAL A 17 -14.70 3.42 1.24
CA VAL A 17 -14.70 2.11 1.91
C VAL A 17 -15.58 1.12 1.17
N SER A 18 -15.40 -0.17 1.44
CA SER A 18 -16.23 -1.24 0.87
C SER A 18 -16.80 -2.16 1.95
N ILE A 19 -18.04 -2.59 1.76
CA ILE A 19 -18.77 -3.57 2.56
C ILE A 19 -19.44 -4.58 1.63
N GLY A 20 -19.06 -5.86 1.67
CA GLY A 20 -19.77 -6.91 0.92
C GLY A 20 -19.90 -6.66 -0.59
N GLY A 21 -18.93 -5.95 -1.19
CA GLY A 21 -18.96 -5.53 -2.60
C GLY A 21 -19.66 -4.18 -2.87
N PHE A 22 -20.41 -3.64 -1.91
CA PHE A 22 -20.94 -2.27 -1.95
C PHE A 22 -19.84 -1.27 -1.55
N GLN A 23 -19.76 -0.14 -2.26
CA GLN A 23 -18.78 0.91 -1.99
C GLN A 23 -19.48 2.22 -1.66
N PHE A 24 -18.98 2.94 -0.67
CA PHE A 24 -19.50 4.24 -0.27
C PHE A 24 -18.38 5.11 0.31
N ALA A 25 -18.67 6.40 0.44
CA ALA A 25 -17.80 7.41 1.01
C ALA A 25 -18.26 7.76 2.43
N ILE A 26 -17.32 8.19 3.27
CA ILE A 26 -17.56 8.74 4.61
C ILE A 26 -16.78 10.05 4.71
N ALA A 27 -17.38 11.09 5.27
CA ALA A 27 -16.64 12.33 5.54
C ALA A 27 -15.49 12.06 6.52
N VAL A 28 -14.27 12.44 6.15
CA VAL A 28 -13.08 12.20 7.01
C VAL A 28 -13.20 12.91 8.35
N ALA A 29 -13.90 14.04 8.40
CA ALA A 29 -14.18 14.78 9.64
C ALA A 29 -14.88 13.92 10.70
N HIS A 30 -15.69 12.95 10.28
CA HIS A 30 -16.39 12.04 11.19
C HIS A 30 -15.59 10.78 11.54
N LEU A 31 -14.46 10.51 10.89
CA LEU A 31 -13.68 9.30 11.15
C LEU A 31 -12.62 9.56 12.20
N TYR A 32 -12.81 9.00 13.38
CA TYR A 32 -11.84 9.12 14.48
C TYR A 32 -10.64 8.18 14.30
N ARG A 33 -10.90 6.90 14.01
CA ARG A 33 -9.84 5.90 13.77
C ARG A 33 -10.33 4.70 12.97
N ALA A 34 -9.38 3.97 12.40
CA ALA A 34 -9.61 2.67 11.77
C ALA A 34 -8.96 1.60 12.64
N ILE A 35 -9.75 0.66 13.14
CA ILE A 35 -9.28 -0.39 14.05
C ILE A 35 -9.24 -1.70 13.26
N GLN A 36 -8.07 -2.34 13.19
CA GLN A 36 -7.97 -3.64 12.56
C GLN A 36 -8.81 -4.63 13.36
N PHE A 37 -9.75 -5.31 12.70
CA PHE A 37 -10.61 -6.27 13.36
C PHE A 37 -9.82 -7.56 13.59
N SER A 38 -9.28 -7.70 14.81
CA SER A 38 -8.40 -8.80 15.20
C SER A 38 -8.96 -9.68 16.33
N GLN A 39 -10.05 -9.25 16.96
CA GLN A 39 -10.71 -9.94 18.06
C GLN A 39 -12.22 -10.03 17.84
N PRO A 40 -12.89 -11.10 18.31
CA PRO A 40 -14.34 -11.23 18.18
C PRO A 40 -15.05 -10.13 18.97
N LEU A 41 -16.21 -9.69 18.47
CA LEU A 41 -17.06 -8.73 19.16
C LEU A 41 -17.73 -9.37 20.39
N ILE A 42 -17.88 -8.58 21.45
CA ILE A 42 -18.70 -8.93 22.60
C ILE A 42 -20.16 -8.93 22.15
N SER A 43 -20.80 -10.09 22.19
CA SER A 43 -22.19 -10.24 21.78
C SER A 43 -23.14 -9.49 22.71
N VAL A 44 -24.07 -8.73 22.13
CA VAL A 44 -25.15 -8.06 22.86
C VAL A 44 -26.46 -8.79 22.54
N PRO A 45 -27.19 -9.32 23.54
CA PRO A 45 -28.44 -10.02 23.28
C PRO A 45 -29.48 -9.08 22.66
N ARG A 46 -29.82 -9.26 21.39
CA ARG A 46 -30.86 -8.49 20.68
C ARG A 46 -31.65 -9.38 19.73
N ARG A 47 -32.90 -8.98 19.45
CA ARG A 47 -33.79 -9.75 18.55
C ARG A 47 -33.47 -9.53 17.07
N LEU A 48 -33.22 -8.28 16.65
CA LEU A 48 -32.97 -7.85 15.27
C LEU A 48 -32.22 -6.50 15.30
N GLY A 49 -31.46 -6.18 14.25
CA GLY A 49 -30.85 -4.86 14.03
C GLY A 49 -29.40 -4.92 13.52
N PRO A 50 -28.83 -3.77 13.09
CA PRO A 50 -27.48 -3.71 12.51
C PRO A 50 -26.34 -3.94 13.51
N VAL A 51 -26.61 -4.06 14.82
CA VAL A 51 -25.52 -4.15 15.80
C VAL A 51 -24.89 -5.53 15.77
N ALA A 52 -23.63 -5.57 15.37
CA ALA A 52 -22.81 -6.77 15.37
C ALA A 52 -22.30 -7.13 16.78
N GLY A 53 -22.09 -6.12 17.64
CA GLY A 53 -21.66 -6.33 19.02
C GLY A 53 -20.97 -5.09 19.61
N LEU A 54 -20.20 -5.28 20.67
CA LEU A 54 -19.31 -4.26 21.24
C LEU A 54 -17.85 -4.65 20.96
N LEU A 55 -17.03 -3.67 20.61
CA LEU A 55 -15.58 -3.82 20.50
C LEU A 55 -14.92 -3.17 21.71
N ASP A 56 -14.01 -3.88 22.37
CA ASP A 56 -13.10 -3.27 23.34
C ASP A 56 -11.98 -2.54 22.57
N THR A 57 -11.86 -1.23 22.79
CA THR A 57 -10.84 -0.40 22.15
C THR A 57 -9.65 -0.11 23.06
N GLY A 58 -9.61 -0.69 24.26
CA GLY A 58 -8.64 -0.38 25.32
C GLY A 58 -8.98 0.89 26.10
N GLU A 59 -9.52 1.91 25.43
CA GLU A 59 -10.02 3.16 26.03
C GLU A 59 -11.47 3.05 26.52
N GLY A 60 -12.16 1.99 26.14
CA GLY A 60 -13.57 1.79 26.44
C GLY A 60 -14.20 0.72 25.55
N THR A 61 -15.52 0.66 25.59
CA THR A 61 -16.29 -0.16 24.64
C THR A 61 -16.77 0.72 23.50
N LEU A 62 -16.95 0.16 22.30
CA LEU A 62 -17.49 0.84 21.13
C LEU A 62 -18.60 -0.02 20.53
N PRO A 63 -19.85 0.46 20.40
CA PRO A 63 -20.89 -0.29 19.70
C PRO A 63 -20.54 -0.38 18.21
N VAL A 64 -20.44 -1.60 17.69
CA VAL A 64 -20.11 -1.87 16.29
C VAL A 64 -21.34 -2.31 15.53
N VAL A 65 -21.60 -1.66 14.41
CA VAL A 65 -22.68 -1.99 13.47
C VAL A 65 -22.12 -2.61 12.21
N ASP A 66 -22.83 -3.61 11.71
CA ASP A 66 -22.61 -4.19 10.39
C ASP A 66 -23.79 -3.78 9.49
N LEU A 67 -23.50 -2.85 8.58
CA LEU A 67 -24.52 -2.34 7.66
C LEU A 67 -25.04 -3.41 6.70
N ARG A 68 -24.35 -4.54 6.51
CA ARG A 68 -24.85 -5.67 5.69
C ARG A 68 -26.13 -6.25 6.25
N LEU A 69 -26.23 -6.31 7.57
CA LEU A 69 -27.39 -6.84 8.30
C LEU A 69 -28.62 -5.94 8.15
N TRP A 70 -28.41 -4.65 7.87
CA TRP A 70 -29.49 -3.68 7.77
C TRP A 70 -29.87 -3.35 6.32
N LEU A 71 -28.88 -3.25 5.44
CA LEU A 71 -29.07 -3.00 4.01
C LEU A 71 -29.38 -4.28 3.21
N ASN A 72 -29.46 -5.45 3.86
CA ASN A 72 -29.67 -6.77 3.24
C ASN A 72 -28.70 -7.04 2.08
N LEU A 73 -27.44 -6.61 2.20
CA LEU A 73 -26.44 -6.70 1.13
C LEU A 73 -25.94 -8.14 0.90
N GLU A 74 -26.20 -9.03 1.85
CA GLU A 74 -25.89 -10.45 1.74
C GLU A 74 -27.17 -11.30 1.73
N ASN A 75 -27.26 -12.26 0.80
CA ASN A 75 -28.21 -13.39 0.87
C ASN A 75 -27.81 -14.42 1.97
N SER A 76 -27.04 -14.00 2.96
CA SER A 76 -26.51 -14.85 4.03
C SER A 76 -27.58 -15.03 5.11
N LYS A 77 -27.91 -16.29 5.41
CA LYS A 77 -28.85 -16.66 6.46
C LYS A 77 -28.46 -16.01 7.80
N PRO A 78 -29.43 -15.54 8.60
CA PRO A 78 -29.17 -15.08 9.96
C PRO A 78 -28.98 -16.30 10.86
N GLU A 79 -27.78 -16.89 10.87
CA GLU A 79 -27.38 -17.75 11.97
C GLU A 79 -26.58 -16.91 12.97
N GLN A 80 -26.98 -17.00 14.24
CA GLN A 80 -26.46 -16.25 15.38
C GLN A 80 -25.03 -16.70 15.75
N GLU A 81 -24.12 -16.73 14.78
CA GLU A 81 -22.70 -16.91 15.03
C GLU A 81 -22.07 -15.53 15.26
N ALA A 82 -21.16 -15.45 16.24
CA ALA A 82 -20.39 -14.24 16.48
C ALA A 82 -19.67 -13.85 15.19
N VAL A 83 -19.71 -12.56 14.80
CA VAL A 83 -18.98 -12.07 13.64
C VAL A 83 -17.49 -12.38 13.85
N THR A 84 -16.97 -13.34 13.09
CA THR A 84 -15.58 -13.77 13.20
C THR A 84 -14.70 -12.88 12.32
N PRO A 85 -13.46 -12.58 12.75
CA PRO A 85 -12.57 -11.74 11.96
C PRO A 85 -12.18 -12.38 10.63
N GLU A 86 -12.65 -11.80 9.52
CA GLU A 86 -12.07 -12.07 8.20
C GLU A 86 -10.84 -11.19 7.99
N ALA A 87 -9.78 -11.76 7.40
CA ALA A 87 -8.53 -11.05 7.16
C ALA A 87 -8.75 -9.78 6.32
N GLY A 88 -8.37 -8.62 6.85
CA GLY A 88 -8.54 -7.31 6.21
C GLY A 88 -9.78 -6.52 6.62
N THR A 89 -10.65 -7.10 7.46
CA THR A 89 -11.81 -6.39 8.03
C THR A 89 -11.35 -5.28 8.98
N VAL A 90 -12.02 -4.13 8.90
CA VAL A 90 -11.71 -2.93 9.69
C VAL A 90 -12.98 -2.45 10.39
N VAL A 91 -12.86 -1.99 11.62
CA VAL A 91 -13.91 -1.22 12.29
C VAL A 91 -13.57 0.26 12.17
N LEU A 92 -14.42 1.01 11.50
CA LEU A 92 -14.33 2.46 11.41
C LEU A 92 -15.00 3.08 12.62
N HIS A 93 -14.21 3.64 13.52
CA HIS A 93 -14.73 4.39 14.65
C HIS A 93 -15.11 5.79 14.16
N LEU A 94 -16.41 6.05 14.08
CA LEU A 94 -16.98 7.34 13.69
C LEU A 94 -17.40 8.16 14.92
N ARG A 95 -17.20 9.48 14.83
CA ARG A 95 -17.59 10.47 15.83
C ARG A 95 -18.40 11.59 15.18
N ASP A 96 -19.50 11.96 15.82
CA ASP A 96 -20.31 13.14 15.50
C ASP A 96 -20.66 13.86 16.81
N GLY A 97 -19.93 14.93 17.12
CA GLY A 97 -19.95 15.57 18.43
C GLY A 97 -19.48 14.62 19.53
N GLN A 98 -20.35 14.34 20.52
CA GLN A 98 -20.07 13.39 21.61
C GLN A 98 -20.47 11.95 21.28
N ARG A 99 -21.14 11.73 20.14
CA ARG A 99 -21.68 10.43 19.77
C ARG A 99 -20.63 9.61 19.04
N GLN A 100 -20.48 8.36 19.43
CA GLN A 100 -19.48 7.44 18.88
C GLN A 100 -20.11 6.10 18.46
N ILE A 101 -19.73 5.62 17.28
CA ILE A 101 -20.15 4.31 16.76
C ILE A 101 -19.04 3.68 15.93
N GLY A 102 -18.91 2.36 15.96
CA GLY A 102 -18.06 1.60 15.05
C GLY A 102 -18.87 1.09 13.86
N ILE A 103 -18.35 1.18 12.65
CA ILE A 103 -18.91 0.50 11.47
C ILE A 103 -17.96 -0.56 11.00
N LEU A 104 -18.43 -1.80 10.89
CA LEU A 104 -17.69 -2.89 10.31
C LEU A 104 -17.62 -2.71 8.79
N VAL A 105 -16.40 -2.64 8.25
CA VAL A 105 -16.15 -2.58 6.81
C VAL A 105 -15.21 -3.68 6.36
N SER A 106 -15.44 -4.17 5.14
CA SER A 106 -14.56 -5.15 4.51
C SER A 106 -13.19 -4.55 4.20
N ARG A 107 -13.13 -3.25 3.87
CA ARG A 107 -11.87 -2.53 3.64
C ARG A 107 -12.04 -1.01 3.61
N VAL A 108 -10.97 -0.31 3.94
CA VAL A 108 -10.76 1.10 3.53
C VAL A 108 -10.00 1.09 2.21
N ASN A 109 -10.52 1.81 1.21
CA ASN A 109 -9.94 1.87 -0.12
C ASN A 109 -9.04 3.09 -0.32
N GLY A 110 -9.22 4.17 0.45
CA GLY A 110 -8.35 5.34 0.38
C GLY A 110 -9.02 6.60 0.93
N ILE A 111 -8.26 7.70 0.86
CA ILE A 111 -8.75 9.05 1.15
C ILE A 111 -8.63 9.86 -0.12
N GLN A 112 -9.60 10.75 -0.34
CA GLN A 112 -9.48 11.72 -1.40
C GLN A 112 -10.01 13.08 -0.97
N ALA A 113 -9.28 14.13 -1.34
CA ALA A 113 -9.81 15.49 -1.31
C ALA A 113 -11.02 15.57 -2.24
N LEU A 114 -12.08 16.19 -1.76
CA LEU A 114 -13.34 16.35 -2.50
C LEU A 114 -13.24 17.61 -3.37
N PRO A 115 -13.27 17.51 -4.71
CA PRO A 115 -13.29 18.69 -5.57
C PRO A 115 -14.59 19.48 -5.41
N ASP A 116 -14.53 20.78 -5.69
CA ASP A 116 -15.73 21.62 -5.72
C ASP A 116 -16.76 21.06 -6.71
N GLY A 117 -18.02 20.95 -6.28
CA GLY A 117 -19.13 20.45 -7.09
C GLY A 117 -19.16 18.93 -7.30
N ALA A 118 -18.24 18.16 -6.69
CA ALA A 118 -18.27 16.71 -6.73
C ALA A 118 -19.44 16.07 -5.97
N LEU A 119 -19.98 16.80 -4.98
CA LEU A 119 -21.09 16.34 -4.16
C LEU A 119 -22.41 16.65 -4.86
N LYS A 120 -23.21 15.61 -5.10
CA LYS A 120 -24.52 15.73 -5.75
C LYS A 120 -25.58 15.12 -4.83
N ARG A 121 -26.67 15.86 -4.63
CA ARG A 121 -27.82 15.34 -3.89
C ARG A 121 -28.64 14.39 -4.77
N ILE A 122 -29.11 13.29 -4.19
CA ILE A 122 -29.94 12.32 -4.93
C ILE A 122 -31.43 12.47 -4.65
N HIS A 123 -31.86 12.92 -3.46
CA HIS A 123 -33.28 13.18 -3.19
C HIS A 123 -33.61 14.68 -3.27
N HIS A 124 -34.78 15.00 -3.82
CA HIS A 124 -35.29 16.37 -3.88
C HIS A 124 -35.79 16.90 -2.53
N GLN A 125 -36.05 16.01 -1.58
CA GLN A 125 -36.51 16.31 -0.23
C GLN A 125 -35.60 15.58 0.77
N SER A 126 -35.32 16.20 1.91
CA SER A 126 -34.61 15.52 3.00
C SER A 126 -35.53 14.47 3.59
N ASP A 127 -35.09 13.22 3.52
CA ASP A 127 -35.62 12.13 4.32
C ASP A 127 -34.62 11.84 5.44
N ASP A 128 -35.09 11.88 6.69
CA ASP A 128 -34.28 11.60 7.86
C ASP A 128 -34.01 10.10 8.01
N GLU A 129 -34.77 9.24 7.31
CA GLU A 129 -34.54 7.80 7.23
C GLU A 129 -33.50 7.41 6.17
N GLU A 130 -33.13 8.33 5.27
CA GLU A 130 -32.14 8.08 4.22
C GLU A 130 -30.74 8.51 4.65
N ILE A 131 -29.86 7.51 4.82
CA ILE A 131 -28.46 7.70 5.24
C ILE A 131 -27.50 7.97 4.08
N PHE A 132 -27.98 7.88 2.83
CA PHE A 132 -27.19 8.11 1.62
C PHE A 132 -27.82 9.18 0.70
N ASP A 133 -28.26 10.33 1.23
CA ASP A 133 -28.94 11.38 0.43
C ASP A 133 -27.99 12.10 -0.57
N GLN A 134 -26.70 11.79 -0.54
CA GLN A 134 -25.71 12.39 -1.41
C GLN A 134 -24.84 11.33 -2.07
N ILE A 135 -24.36 11.65 -3.26
CA ILE A 135 -23.32 10.92 -3.96
C ILE A 135 -22.12 11.81 -4.22
N VAL A 136 -20.95 11.20 -4.24
CA VAL A 136 -19.69 11.79 -4.64
C VAL A 136 -19.35 11.29 -6.02
N GLN A 137 -19.14 12.22 -6.97
CA GLN A 137 -18.82 11.87 -8.35
C GLN A 137 -17.92 12.93 -9.00
N TRP A 138 -16.78 12.49 -9.54
CA TRP A 138 -15.94 13.25 -10.47
C TRP A 138 -15.11 12.28 -11.33
N ASP A 139 -14.40 12.80 -12.34
CA ASP A 139 -13.77 12.00 -13.40
C ASP A 139 -12.72 10.97 -12.95
N ALA A 140 -12.09 11.16 -11.78
CA ALA A 140 -11.08 10.23 -11.28
C ALA A 140 -11.65 9.05 -10.47
N LEU A 141 -12.94 9.10 -10.10
CA LEU A 141 -13.60 7.98 -9.44
C LEU A 141 -14.11 6.99 -10.50
N PRO A 142 -13.93 5.68 -10.27
CA PRO A 142 -14.43 4.66 -11.19
C PRO A 142 -15.96 4.64 -11.28
N GLN A 143 -16.64 5.08 -10.23
CA GLN A 143 -18.10 5.15 -10.13
C GLN A 143 -18.52 6.20 -9.10
N ALA A 144 -19.77 6.65 -9.17
CA ALA A 144 -20.34 7.49 -8.13
C ALA A 144 -20.43 6.70 -6.82
N LEU A 145 -20.00 7.31 -5.71
CA LEU A 145 -20.02 6.72 -4.38
C LEU A 145 -21.12 7.37 -3.53
N PRO A 146 -22.10 6.63 -3.00
CA PRO A 146 -23.00 7.15 -1.97
C PRO A 146 -22.19 7.69 -0.77
N LEU A 147 -22.55 8.85 -0.24
CA LEU A 147 -21.93 9.43 0.95
C LEU A 147 -22.76 9.07 2.18
N LEU A 148 -22.14 8.36 3.12
CA LEU A 148 -22.77 8.03 4.40
C LEU A 148 -22.86 9.28 5.28
N GLU A 149 -24.08 9.62 5.66
CA GLU A 149 -24.36 10.67 6.65
C GLU A 149 -24.28 10.08 8.07
N SER A 150 -23.08 10.11 8.68
CA SER A 150 -22.82 9.50 10.00
C SER A 150 -23.80 9.98 11.09
N GLY A 151 -24.14 11.27 11.10
CA GLY A 151 -25.09 11.82 12.07
C GLY A 151 -26.51 11.27 11.93
N LYS A 152 -26.99 11.11 10.69
CA LYS A 152 -28.29 10.45 10.41
C LYS A 152 -28.25 8.98 10.76
N LEU A 153 -27.17 8.28 10.42
CA LEU A 153 -26.98 6.88 10.80
C LEU A 153 -27.08 6.72 12.33
N MET A 154 -26.30 7.51 13.09
CA MET A 154 -26.36 7.46 14.55
C MET A 154 -27.78 7.74 15.03
N ALA A 155 -28.40 8.83 14.57
CA ALA A 155 -29.77 9.20 14.95
C ALA A 155 -30.81 8.11 14.63
N LEU A 156 -30.73 7.44 13.48
CA LEU A 156 -31.65 6.38 13.11
C LEU A 156 -31.46 5.13 13.96
N LEU A 157 -30.20 4.78 14.24
CA LEU A 157 -29.90 3.56 14.98
C LEU A 157 -30.20 3.72 16.48
N GLN A 158 -30.20 4.94 17.03
CA GLN A 158 -30.35 5.17 18.48
C GLN A 158 -29.33 4.34 19.30
N ILE A 159 -28.16 4.07 18.68
CA ILE A 159 -27.08 3.25 19.19
C ILE A 159 -25.78 4.03 18.99
N TRP A 160 -25.31 4.64 20.06
CA TRP A 160 -23.99 5.24 20.15
C TRP A 160 -23.57 5.25 21.62
N LEU A 161 -22.28 5.45 21.86
CA LEU A 161 -21.81 5.87 23.17
C LEU A 161 -21.68 7.39 23.19
N GLU A 162 -22.05 7.98 24.31
CA GLU A 162 -21.75 9.37 24.63
C GLU A 162 -20.52 9.37 25.53
N GLU A 163 -19.50 10.14 25.14
CA GLU A 163 -18.35 10.36 26.01
C GLU A 163 -18.87 11.02 27.30
N SER A 164 -18.70 10.34 28.44
CA SER A 164 -19.07 10.91 29.73
C SER A 164 -18.18 12.13 29.98
N GLU A 165 -18.77 13.26 30.40
CA GLU A 165 -18.05 14.51 30.73
C GLU A 165 -17.07 14.34 31.91
N HIS A 166 -16.01 13.57 31.72
CA HIS A 166 -14.86 13.54 32.61
C HIS A 166 -13.82 14.52 32.08
N LEU A 167 -14.00 15.79 32.49
CA LEU A 167 -13.00 16.86 32.61
C LEU A 167 -11.69 16.64 31.83
N THR A 168 -11.69 16.99 30.55
CA THR A 168 -10.51 17.56 29.90
C THR A 168 -10.89 18.96 29.40
N GLN A 169 -10.79 19.93 30.31
CA GLN A 169 -10.72 21.34 29.94
C GLN A 169 -9.43 21.55 29.14
N ASN A 170 -9.48 21.40 27.82
CA ASN A 170 -8.49 21.96 26.90
C ASN A 170 -9.02 22.23 25.48
N ASP A 171 -10.26 21.86 25.15
CA ASP A 171 -10.79 21.99 23.77
C ASP A 171 -11.28 23.40 23.38
N GLN A 172 -11.03 24.44 24.17
CA GLN A 172 -11.44 25.83 23.82
C GLN A 172 -10.36 26.71 23.18
N VAL A 173 -9.18 26.17 22.84
CA VAL A 173 -8.12 26.97 22.18
C VAL A 173 -8.04 26.75 20.65
N GLN A 174 -8.76 25.80 20.07
CA GLN A 174 -8.58 25.43 18.65
C GLN A 174 -9.52 26.10 17.62
N GLN A 175 -10.13 27.25 17.93
CA GLN A 175 -10.97 27.98 16.95
C GLN A 175 -10.30 29.16 16.22
N GLN A 176 -9.00 29.39 16.38
CA GLN A 176 -8.30 30.43 15.62
C GLN A 176 -6.92 29.98 15.14
N GLN A 177 -6.88 29.18 14.08
CA GLN A 177 -5.79 29.18 13.11
C GLN A 177 -6.27 28.49 11.83
N GLN A 178 -6.84 29.28 10.91
CA GLN A 178 -6.95 28.93 9.49
C GLN A 178 -5.54 28.96 8.88
N GLN A 179 -4.70 28.01 9.25
CA GLN A 179 -3.60 27.56 8.41
C GLN A 179 -4.09 26.29 7.73
N SER A 180 -3.88 26.20 6.42
CA SER A 180 -4.34 25.11 5.55
C SER A 180 -4.03 23.74 6.16
N GLN A 181 -5.02 23.14 6.84
CA GLN A 181 -4.88 21.85 7.50
C GLN A 181 -4.69 20.78 6.42
N ARG A 182 -3.47 20.26 6.30
CA ARG A 182 -3.19 19.11 5.44
C ARG A 182 -3.89 17.90 6.06
N LYS A 183 -4.64 17.14 5.25
CA LYS A 183 -5.29 15.90 5.68
C LYS A 183 -4.45 14.72 5.22
N GLY A 184 -4.47 13.64 5.98
CA GLY A 184 -3.64 12.47 5.67
C GLY A 184 -4.06 11.23 6.43
N MET A 185 -3.19 10.22 6.37
CA MET A 185 -3.35 8.98 7.12
C MET A 185 -2.12 8.69 7.95
N ILE A 186 -2.35 8.10 9.11
CA ILE A 186 -1.30 7.59 9.97
C ILE A 186 -1.26 6.08 9.82
N LEU A 187 -0.08 5.60 9.46
CA LEU A 187 0.21 4.19 9.29
C LEU A 187 1.23 3.76 10.35
N ALA A 188 1.00 2.61 10.97
CA ALA A 188 2.06 1.91 11.69
C ALA A 188 2.99 1.27 10.66
N ALA A 189 4.28 1.52 10.78
CA ALA A 189 5.31 0.93 9.94
C ALA A 189 6.53 0.56 10.80
N GLY A 190 6.63 -0.72 11.13
CA GLY A 190 7.67 -1.28 11.97
C GLY A 190 7.57 -0.72 13.37
N GLN A 191 8.58 0.04 13.78
CA GLN A 191 8.64 0.70 15.09
C GLN A 191 8.25 2.19 15.03
N LYS A 192 7.83 2.69 13.87
CA LYS A 192 7.46 4.10 13.67
C LYS A 192 5.99 4.23 13.29
N GLN A 193 5.39 5.36 13.66
CA GLN A 193 4.16 5.83 13.05
C GLN A 193 4.51 6.85 11.98
N ILE A 194 4.05 6.63 10.75
CA ILE A 194 4.29 7.55 9.63
C ILE A 194 2.98 8.22 9.22
N TRP A 195 3.02 9.51 8.93
CA TRP A 195 1.91 10.24 8.36
C TRP A 195 2.14 10.45 6.86
N LEU A 196 1.13 10.10 6.05
CA LEU A 196 1.12 10.31 4.61
C LEU A 196 0.10 11.38 4.26
N ASP A 197 0.51 12.36 3.46
CA ASP A 197 -0.38 13.38 2.95
C ASP A 197 -1.39 12.78 1.95
N ALA A 198 -2.68 13.02 2.21
CA ALA A 198 -3.77 12.51 1.38
C ALA A 198 -3.69 13.02 -0.07
N GLN A 199 -3.05 14.15 -0.33
CA GLN A 199 -2.90 14.66 -1.70
C GLN A 199 -2.13 13.70 -2.63
N TYR A 200 -1.23 12.89 -2.05
CA TYR A 200 -0.42 11.94 -2.81
C TYR A 200 -1.00 10.52 -2.76
N VAL A 201 -1.83 10.19 -1.77
CA VAL A 201 -2.40 8.84 -1.66
C VAL A 201 -3.47 8.62 -2.72
N ARG A 202 -3.33 7.54 -3.49
CA ARG A 202 -4.24 7.13 -4.57
C ARG A 202 -5.14 5.99 -4.16
N GLU A 203 -4.61 5.03 -3.41
CA GLU A 203 -5.36 3.87 -2.93
C GLU A 203 -4.67 3.26 -1.71
N LEU A 204 -5.45 2.69 -0.80
CA LEU A 204 -4.98 1.85 0.29
C LEU A 204 -5.53 0.43 0.10
N ILE A 205 -4.63 -0.55 0.05
CA ILE A 205 -4.95 -1.91 -0.38
C ILE A 205 -4.42 -2.89 0.67
N PRO A 206 -5.24 -3.81 1.22
CA PRO A 206 -4.74 -4.85 2.09
C PRO A 206 -3.59 -5.63 1.43
N ALA A 207 -2.47 -5.76 2.13
CA ALA A 207 -1.23 -6.30 1.58
C ALA A 207 -1.41 -7.69 0.97
N GLN A 208 -2.14 -8.58 1.64
CA GLN A 208 -2.45 -9.93 1.13
C GLN A 208 -3.18 -9.95 -0.23
N GLN A 209 -3.96 -8.91 -0.56
CA GLN A 209 -4.70 -8.83 -1.82
C GLN A 209 -3.79 -8.49 -3.00
N ILE A 210 -2.71 -7.75 -2.77
CA ILE A 210 -1.84 -7.21 -3.81
C ILE A 210 -0.44 -7.81 -3.81
N LEU A 211 0.03 -8.29 -2.66
CA LEU A 211 1.37 -8.87 -2.48
C LEU A 211 1.42 -10.39 -2.59
N GLY A 212 0.28 -11.06 -2.79
CA GLY A 212 0.21 -12.49 -3.06
C GLY A 212 0.81 -12.84 -4.43
N ALA A 213 0.00 -13.34 -5.37
CA ALA A 213 0.49 -13.76 -6.70
C ALA A 213 1.09 -12.63 -7.57
N GLN A 214 0.96 -11.36 -7.17
CA GLN A 214 1.26 -10.20 -8.01
C GLN A 214 2.50 -9.41 -7.61
N ALA A 215 3.05 -9.61 -6.40
CA ALA A 215 4.30 -8.96 -6.00
C ALA A 215 5.50 -9.86 -6.28
N GLN A 216 6.56 -9.25 -6.80
CA GLN A 216 7.79 -9.95 -7.14
C GLN A 216 8.96 -9.28 -6.48
N SER A 217 9.68 -10.04 -5.66
CA SER A 217 10.97 -9.63 -5.12
C SER A 217 11.99 -9.61 -6.25
N LEU A 218 12.33 -8.42 -6.71
CA LEU A 218 13.55 -8.16 -7.44
C LEU A 218 14.69 -8.01 -6.43
N HIS A 219 15.91 -8.04 -6.97
CA HIS A 219 17.18 -7.94 -6.28
C HIS A 219 17.19 -6.98 -5.06
N ASN A 220 16.63 -5.77 -5.14
CA ASN A 220 16.53 -4.86 -3.99
C ASN A 220 15.12 -4.32 -3.71
N TRP A 221 14.15 -4.59 -4.58
CA TRP A 221 12.82 -3.99 -4.51
C TRP A 221 11.75 -5.01 -4.82
N SER A 222 10.56 -4.79 -4.30
CA SER A 222 9.39 -5.55 -4.75
C SER A 222 8.65 -4.71 -5.79
N VAL A 223 8.11 -5.32 -6.84
CA VAL A 223 7.19 -4.64 -7.77
C VAL A 223 5.85 -5.35 -7.71
N LEU A 224 4.76 -4.60 -7.66
CA LEU A 224 3.39 -5.10 -7.69
C LEU A 224 2.62 -4.59 -8.93
N ARG A 225 1.46 -5.17 -9.25
CA ARG A 225 0.50 -4.49 -10.15
C ARG A 225 -0.54 -3.76 -9.36
N TRP A 226 -0.69 -2.50 -9.73
CA TRP A 226 -1.85 -1.73 -9.41
C TRP A 226 -2.53 -1.31 -10.71
N ARG A 227 -3.75 -1.81 -10.94
CA ARG A 227 -4.52 -1.55 -12.18
C ARG A 227 -3.75 -1.84 -13.47
N GLY A 228 -2.93 -2.89 -13.46
CA GLY A 228 -2.09 -3.28 -14.59
C GLY A 228 -0.81 -2.45 -14.75
N LEU A 229 -0.58 -1.42 -13.94
CA LEU A 229 0.67 -0.67 -13.91
C LEU A 229 1.69 -1.35 -12.99
N PRO A 230 2.97 -1.42 -13.38
CA PRO A 230 4.03 -1.89 -12.50
C PRO A 230 4.37 -0.78 -11.49
N VAL A 231 4.13 -1.04 -10.21
CA VAL A 231 4.38 -0.09 -9.12
C VAL A 231 5.47 -0.67 -8.21
N PRO A 232 6.62 0.01 -8.07
CA PRO A 232 7.64 -0.37 -7.08
C PRO A 232 7.10 -0.24 -5.66
N LEU A 233 7.49 -1.17 -4.81
CA LEU A 233 7.07 -1.29 -3.43
C LEU A 233 8.24 -1.00 -2.51
N VAL A 234 8.08 0.03 -1.68
CA VAL A 234 8.96 0.37 -0.56
C VAL A 234 8.47 -0.41 0.66
N SER A 235 9.29 -1.34 1.14
CA SER A 235 8.97 -2.16 2.33
C SER A 235 9.89 -1.91 3.53
N GLY A 236 10.85 -0.99 3.40
CA GLY A 236 11.87 -0.74 4.44
C GLY A 236 11.32 -0.23 5.77
N PHE A 237 10.08 0.26 5.79
CA PHE A 237 9.44 0.75 7.01
C PHE A 237 8.69 -0.34 7.76
N ALA A 238 8.18 -1.38 7.09
CA ALA A 238 7.19 -2.29 7.67
C ALA A 238 7.82 -3.47 8.42
N SER A 239 7.07 -4.08 9.33
CA SER A 239 7.48 -5.35 9.94
C SER A 239 7.42 -6.52 8.94
N ALA A 240 8.01 -7.66 9.32
CA ALA A 240 8.00 -8.88 8.51
C ALA A 240 6.58 -9.40 8.26
N ASP A 241 5.64 -9.18 9.18
CA ASP A 241 4.27 -9.69 9.09
C ASP A 241 3.34 -8.79 8.27
N ALA A 242 3.75 -7.56 7.94
CA ALA A 242 2.97 -6.60 7.17
C ALA A 242 2.45 -7.15 5.84
N ARG A 243 3.18 -8.09 5.22
CA ARG A 243 2.75 -8.74 3.97
C ARG A 243 1.45 -9.54 4.10
N ARG A 244 1.14 -10.05 5.30
CA ARG A 244 -0.01 -10.90 5.58
C ARG A 244 -1.21 -10.11 6.10
N SER A 245 -0.97 -9.17 7.01
CA SER A 245 -2.05 -8.47 7.72
C SER A 245 -2.06 -6.96 7.51
N GLY A 246 -1.04 -6.40 6.85
CA GLY A 246 -0.88 -4.96 6.68
C GLY A 246 -1.53 -4.39 5.43
N TYR A 247 -1.07 -3.21 5.05
CA TYR A 247 -1.58 -2.43 3.93
C TYR A 247 -0.46 -1.97 3.01
N VAL A 248 -0.79 -1.80 1.74
CA VAL A 248 0.01 -1.08 0.77
C VAL A 248 -0.70 0.23 0.45
N ALA A 249 -0.07 1.35 0.80
CA ALA A 249 -0.49 2.67 0.36
C ALA A 249 0.11 2.95 -1.01
N ILE A 250 -0.74 3.02 -2.04
CA ILE A 250 -0.35 3.48 -3.37
C ILE A 250 -0.31 5.00 -3.32
N VAL A 251 0.87 5.57 -3.50
CA VAL A 251 1.12 7.02 -3.55
C VAL A 251 1.60 7.42 -4.94
N GLY A 252 1.27 8.63 -5.38
CA GLY A 252 1.68 9.11 -6.69
C GLY A 252 1.70 10.62 -6.82
N LEU A 253 2.70 11.13 -7.53
CA LEU A 253 2.84 12.54 -7.87
C LEU A 253 1.90 12.92 -9.03
N GLU A 254 1.58 14.21 -9.18
CA GLU A 254 0.78 14.71 -10.31
C GLU A 254 1.43 14.44 -11.66
N SER A 255 2.76 14.37 -11.69
CA SER A 255 3.55 14.02 -12.87
C SER A 255 3.44 12.54 -13.28
N GLY A 256 2.76 11.70 -12.50
CA GLY A 256 2.40 10.32 -12.85
C GLY A 256 3.32 9.22 -12.28
N GLU A 257 4.41 9.57 -11.61
CA GLU A 257 5.23 8.65 -10.84
C GLU A 257 4.40 8.00 -9.73
N THR A 258 4.58 6.70 -9.49
CA THR A 258 3.78 5.96 -8.50
C THR A 258 4.65 4.97 -7.71
N LEU A 259 4.43 4.91 -6.39
CA LEU A 259 5.03 3.95 -5.47
C LEU A 259 3.95 3.26 -4.62
N GLY A 260 4.25 2.05 -4.18
CA GLY A 260 3.55 1.40 -3.08
C GLY A 260 4.40 1.51 -1.82
N ILE A 261 3.79 1.81 -0.69
CA ILE A 261 4.45 1.81 0.62
C ILE A 261 3.79 0.72 1.44
N LEU A 262 4.55 -0.32 1.82
CA LEU A 262 4.07 -1.34 2.75
C LEU A 262 4.07 -0.77 4.16
N ALA A 263 2.99 -1.01 4.88
CA ALA A 263 2.80 -0.64 6.28
C ALA A 263 2.07 -1.76 7.03
N ASP A 264 2.24 -1.82 8.34
CA ASP A 264 1.67 -2.85 9.21
C ASP A 264 0.18 -2.64 9.46
N GLN A 265 -0.24 -1.39 9.60
CA GLN A 265 -1.62 -1.08 9.95
C GLN A 265 -2.00 0.36 9.55
N LEU A 266 -3.26 0.55 9.15
CA LEU A 266 -3.88 1.88 9.15
C LEU A 266 -4.35 2.20 10.57
N LEU A 267 -3.79 3.24 11.19
CA LEU A 267 -4.18 3.66 12.55
C LEU A 267 -5.36 4.62 12.52
N ARG A 268 -5.25 5.70 11.75
CA ARG A 268 -6.30 6.73 11.67
C ARG A 268 -6.13 7.63 10.45
N LEU A 269 -7.21 8.32 10.12
CA LEU A 269 -7.18 9.45 9.20
C LEU A 269 -7.13 10.71 10.05
N SER A 270 -6.22 11.63 9.75
CA SER A 270 -5.99 12.78 10.62
C SER A 270 -5.50 14.00 9.88
N ASP A 271 -5.62 15.13 10.56
CA ASP A 271 -5.02 16.39 10.17
C ASP A 271 -3.55 16.38 10.58
N TRP A 272 -2.71 17.05 9.79
CA TRP A 272 -1.36 17.39 10.21
C TRP A 272 -1.40 18.69 11.02
N GLN A 273 -0.98 18.62 12.26
CA GLN A 273 -0.72 19.78 13.11
C GLN A 273 0.74 19.66 13.57
N THR A 274 1.63 20.45 12.98
CA THR A 274 3.05 20.43 13.35
C THR A 274 3.20 20.80 14.83
N SER A 275 3.84 19.92 15.62
CA SER A 275 4.04 20.14 17.06
C SER A 275 5.51 20.34 17.45
N GLY A 276 6.47 20.10 16.54
CA GLY A 276 7.91 20.25 16.81
C GLY A 276 8.80 19.83 15.62
N THR A 277 10.11 19.87 15.83
CA THR A 277 11.15 19.37 14.90
C THR A 277 11.78 18.08 15.44
N LEU A 278 12.49 17.28 14.63
CA LEU A 278 13.05 15.99 15.09
C LEU A 278 13.97 16.11 16.31
N ASP A 279 14.63 17.26 16.45
CA ASP A 279 15.49 17.57 17.60
C ASP A 279 14.73 17.50 18.94
N ASP A 280 13.39 17.67 18.92
CA ASP A 280 12.55 17.63 20.13
C ASP A 280 12.22 16.21 20.62
N VAL A 281 12.44 15.17 19.78
CA VAL A 281 12.06 13.77 20.08
C VAL A 281 13.27 12.88 20.34
N GLY A 282 14.49 13.43 20.31
CA GLY A 282 15.71 12.74 20.74
C GLY A 282 16.24 11.68 19.75
N ASP A 283 15.86 11.73 18.48
CA ASP A 283 16.47 10.90 17.41
C ASP A 283 17.79 11.55 16.93
N GLU A 284 18.72 11.80 17.87
CA GLU A 284 20.05 12.33 17.61
C GLU A 284 20.91 11.26 16.91
N GLY A 285 20.69 11.04 15.60
CA GLY A 285 21.58 10.21 14.80
C GLY A 285 21.01 9.55 13.54
N SER A 286 19.73 9.69 13.20
CA SER A 286 19.22 9.04 11.99
C SER A 286 19.53 9.85 10.72
N THR A 287 20.14 9.19 9.73
CA THR A 287 20.53 9.74 8.42
C THR A 287 19.34 10.10 7.51
N ASP A 288 18.13 10.15 8.08
CA ASP A 288 16.84 10.22 7.40
C ASP A 288 16.03 11.50 7.70
N ALA A 289 16.66 12.54 8.27
CA ALA A 289 16.00 13.83 8.55
C ALA A 289 15.39 14.49 7.30
N GLU A 290 15.90 14.23 6.09
CA GLU A 290 15.27 14.71 4.85
C GLU A 290 13.96 13.96 4.54
N LEU A 291 13.89 12.67 4.88
CA LEU A 291 12.75 11.80 4.59
C LEU A 291 11.64 11.96 5.63
N PHE A 292 12.03 12.27 6.86
CA PHE A 292 11.14 12.62 7.95
C PHE A 292 11.52 14.00 8.47
N PRO A 293 11.02 15.09 7.88
CA PRO A 293 11.41 16.45 8.25
C PRO A 293 10.67 17.00 9.47
N GLU A 294 9.49 16.45 9.77
CA GLU A 294 8.63 16.91 10.87
C GLU A 294 8.13 15.73 11.70
N VAL A 295 7.80 16.02 12.95
CA VAL A 295 7.19 15.08 13.89
C VAL A 295 6.06 15.79 14.64
N MET A 296 4.96 15.07 14.86
CA MET A 296 3.94 15.48 15.83
C MET A 296 3.87 14.43 16.94
N LEU A 297 3.49 14.85 18.13
CA LEU A 297 2.99 13.93 19.15
C LEU A 297 1.49 13.79 18.94
N ASP A 298 1.01 12.55 18.94
CA ASP A 298 -0.42 12.32 18.88
C ASP A 298 -1.12 12.46 20.24
N LYS A 299 -2.42 12.17 20.27
CA LYS A 299 -3.21 12.25 21.51
C LYS A 299 -2.69 11.31 22.60
N GLU A 300 -2.03 10.21 22.21
CA GLU A 300 -1.44 9.21 23.10
C GLU A 300 0.02 9.58 23.46
N GLN A 301 0.50 10.75 23.04
CA GLN A 301 1.90 11.21 23.18
C GLN A 301 2.91 10.36 22.41
N GLU A 302 2.45 9.61 21.40
CA GLU A 302 3.33 8.82 20.54
C GLU A 302 3.84 9.66 19.36
N PRO A 303 5.12 9.53 18.96
CA PRO A 303 5.67 10.29 17.86
C PRO A 303 5.18 9.77 16.52
N VAL A 304 4.65 10.69 15.71
CA VAL A 304 4.21 10.46 14.34
C VAL A 304 5.07 11.29 13.40
N PHE A 305 5.79 10.63 12.52
CA PHE A 305 6.73 11.25 11.60
C PHE A 305 6.06 11.57 10.26
N LEU A 306 6.19 12.81 9.79
CA LEU A 306 5.78 13.18 8.44
C LEU A 306 6.67 12.45 7.44
N LEU A 307 6.12 11.60 6.58
CA LEU A 307 6.89 11.06 5.47
C LEU A 307 6.86 12.05 4.31
N GLU A 308 7.99 12.67 4.00
CA GLU A 308 8.11 13.61 2.89
C GLU A 308 8.12 12.84 1.58
N LEU A 309 6.94 12.69 0.96
CA LEU A 309 6.78 11.90 -0.25
C LEU A 309 7.62 12.41 -1.42
N PRO A 310 7.72 13.72 -1.72
CA PRO A 310 8.64 14.22 -2.75
C PRO A 310 10.08 13.72 -2.56
N GLU A 311 10.54 13.65 -1.30
CA GLU A 311 11.86 13.11 -0.96
C GLU A 311 11.95 11.60 -1.21
N LEU A 312 10.93 10.86 -0.79
CA LEU A 312 10.85 9.43 -1.07
C LEU A 312 10.92 9.16 -2.58
N PHE A 313 10.20 9.91 -3.41
CA PHE A 313 10.26 9.78 -4.87
C PHE A 313 11.64 10.12 -5.45
N ARG A 314 12.36 11.09 -4.87
CA ARG A 314 13.74 11.41 -5.25
C ARG A 314 14.70 10.25 -4.97
N ARG A 315 14.51 9.55 -3.85
CA ARG A 315 15.30 8.36 -3.46
C ARG A 315 14.92 7.10 -4.25
N HIS A 316 13.70 7.08 -4.79
CA HIS A 316 13.12 5.95 -5.52
C HIS A 316 12.76 6.33 -6.98
N PRO A 317 13.74 6.60 -7.86
CA PRO A 317 13.50 6.99 -9.25
C PRO A 317 12.73 5.93 -10.06
N GLU A 318 12.74 4.67 -9.62
CA GLU A 318 11.92 3.58 -10.17
C GLU A 318 10.43 3.85 -10.17
N ALA A 319 9.94 4.80 -9.36
CA ALA A 319 8.56 5.27 -9.39
C ALA A 319 8.09 5.68 -10.79
N MET A 320 9.01 6.06 -11.69
CA MET A 320 8.72 6.37 -13.08
C MET A 320 8.29 5.16 -13.93
N LEU A 321 8.48 3.92 -13.46
CA LEU A 321 8.05 2.71 -14.17
C LEU A 321 6.54 2.71 -14.44
N ALA A 322 5.74 3.09 -13.44
CA ALA A 322 4.29 3.20 -13.56
C ALA A 322 3.89 4.27 -14.60
N LYS A 323 4.56 5.42 -14.57
CA LYS A 323 4.37 6.54 -15.51
C LYS A 323 4.68 6.15 -16.96
N ALA A 324 5.82 5.50 -17.18
CA ALA A 324 6.24 5.05 -18.50
C ALA A 324 5.26 4.02 -19.08
N ALA A 325 4.81 3.08 -18.25
CA ALA A 325 3.80 2.09 -18.63
C ALA A 325 2.43 2.72 -18.95
N GLY A 326 1.98 3.68 -18.12
CA GLY A 326 0.73 4.40 -18.32
C GLY A 326 0.73 5.22 -19.62
N THR A 327 1.81 5.97 -19.88
CA THR A 327 1.94 6.79 -21.09
C THR A 327 1.90 5.93 -22.37
N ALA A 328 2.57 4.76 -22.34
CA ALA A 328 2.57 3.81 -23.44
C ALA A 328 1.20 3.17 -23.72
N ALA A 329 0.28 3.19 -22.75
CA ALA A 329 -1.09 2.70 -22.94
C ALA A 329 -2.00 3.76 -23.58
N THR A 330 -1.82 5.05 -23.26
CA THR A 330 -2.64 6.16 -23.77
C THR A 330 -2.20 6.66 -25.15
N THR A 331 -0.89 6.57 -25.45
CA THR A 331 -0.38 6.86 -26.79
C THR A 331 -0.26 5.57 -27.59
N SER A 332 -1.25 5.31 -28.44
CA SER A 332 -1.22 4.23 -29.45
C SER A 332 -0.15 4.44 -30.55
N THR A 333 0.70 5.45 -30.40
CA THR A 333 1.85 5.75 -31.26
C THR A 333 3.10 5.05 -30.72
N GLN A 334 3.37 3.85 -31.25
CA GLN A 334 4.69 3.21 -31.38
C GLN A 334 5.80 3.65 -30.38
N ASN A 335 5.59 3.53 -29.06
CA ASN A 335 6.74 3.46 -28.18
C ASN A 335 7.23 2.01 -28.20
N THR A 336 8.24 1.74 -29.02
CA THR A 336 8.82 0.42 -29.22
C THR A 336 9.54 -0.01 -27.94
N ALA A 337 8.79 -0.47 -26.92
CA ALA A 337 9.36 -1.25 -25.83
C ALA A 337 10.21 -2.34 -26.47
N ARG A 338 11.53 -2.22 -26.34
CA ARG A 338 12.48 -3.07 -27.05
C ARG A 338 12.20 -4.50 -26.59
N ARG A 339 11.77 -5.35 -27.49
CA ARG A 339 11.57 -6.77 -27.17
C ARG A 339 12.92 -7.47 -27.15
N ASN A 340 13.03 -8.53 -26.33
CA ASN A 340 14.21 -9.37 -26.35
C ASN A 340 14.41 -10.00 -27.73
N ARG A 341 15.61 -9.86 -28.30
CA ARG A 341 15.93 -10.42 -29.64
C ARG A 341 16.41 -11.86 -29.56
N VAL A 342 16.99 -12.23 -28.42
CA VAL A 342 17.45 -13.58 -28.11
C VAL A 342 16.61 -14.17 -26.99
N PRO A 343 16.58 -15.50 -26.82
CA PRO A 343 15.98 -16.11 -25.63
C PRO A 343 16.70 -15.65 -24.36
N TYR A 344 15.96 -15.55 -23.25
CA TYR A 344 16.51 -15.24 -21.94
C TYR A 344 16.26 -16.38 -20.97
N ILE A 345 17.16 -16.58 -20.02
CA ILE A 345 16.99 -17.50 -18.89
C ILE A 345 16.74 -16.66 -17.64
N ILE A 346 15.71 -17.04 -16.89
CA ILE A 346 15.29 -16.41 -15.64
C ILE A 346 15.66 -17.31 -14.48
N PHE A 347 16.34 -16.75 -13.50
CA PHE A 347 16.85 -17.50 -12.36
C PHE A 347 16.77 -16.68 -11.07
N ASP A 348 16.87 -17.39 -9.95
CA ASP A 348 16.96 -16.84 -8.61
C ASP A 348 18.42 -16.83 -8.13
N ALA A 349 18.89 -15.71 -7.61
CA ALA A 349 20.19 -15.57 -6.94
C ALA A 349 20.10 -14.45 -5.88
N ASP A 350 19.23 -14.62 -4.87
CA ASP A 350 18.82 -13.60 -3.89
C ASP A 350 18.02 -12.45 -4.52
N GLY A 351 17.32 -12.77 -5.60
CA GLY A 351 16.57 -11.85 -6.44
C GLY A 351 16.27 -12.52 -7.77
N VAL A 352 15.31 -11.96 -8.53
CA VAL A 352 14.97 -12.49 -9.86
C VAL A 352 15.79 -11.79 -10.93
N PHE A 353 16.61 -12.56 -11.63
CA PHE A 353 17.51 -12.08 -12.68
C PHE A 353 17.20 -12.69 -14.04
N ALA A 354 17.62 -11.99 -15.09
CA ALA A 354 17.51 -12.40 -16.47
C ALA A 354 18.84 -12.26 -17.19
N ILE A 355 19.18 -13.27 -17.99
CA ILE A 355 20.37 -13.27 -18.85
C ILE A 355 20.05 -13.80 -20.24
N GLY A 356 20.67 -13.22 -21.27
CA GLY A 356 20.58 -13.74 -22.64
C GLY A 356 21.15 -15.16 -22.71
N ALA A 357 20.37 -16.09 -23.26
CA ALA A 357 20.76 -17.50 -23.40
C ALA A 357 21.94 -17.68 -24.37
N ASP A 358 22.19 -16.71 -25.24
CA ASP A 358 23.35 -16.64 -26.14
C ASP A 358 24.68 -16.46 -25.40
N ARG A 359 24.65 -16.06 -24.12
CA ARG A 359 25.83 -15.90 -23.27
C ARG A 359 26.13 -17.12 -22.40
N ILE A 360 25.16 -18.00 -22.22
CA ILE A 360 25.30 -19.19 -21.37
C ILE A 360 25.89 -20.33 -22.22
N GLN A 361 27.05 -20.84 -21.80
CA GLN A 361 27.57 -22.09 -22.36
C GLN A 361 26.88 -23.30 -21.73
N GLU A 362 26.71 -23.28 -20.41
CA GLU A 362 26.18 -24.41 -19.67
C GLU A 362 25.56 -23.95 -18.34
N ILE A 363 24.54 -24.67 -17.87
CA ILE A 363 24.07 -24.58 -16.48
C ILE A 363 24.31 -25.93 -15.84
N VAL A 364 25.16 -25.97 -14.82
CA VAL A 364 25.57 -27.21 -14.15
C VAL A 364 25.10 -27.22 -12.70
N ALA A 365 24.82 -28.41 -12.17
CA ALA A 365 24.63 -28.57 -10.73
C ALA A 365 25.96 -28.34 -9.99
N VAL A 366 25.89 -27.76 -8.80
CA VAL A 366 27.07 -27.59 -7.94
C VAL A 366 27.45 -28.95 -7.36
N ASN A 367 28.48 -29.56 -7.94
CA ASN A 367 29.04 -30.83 -7.45
C ASN A 367 30.28 -30.64 -6.56
N GLN A 368 30.76 -29.41 -6.45
CA GLN A 368 31.88 -28.99 -5.63
C GLN A 368 31.65 -27.55 -5.19
N THR A 369 32.01 -27.22 -3.95
CA THR A 369 31.85 -25.86 -3.43
C THR A 369 32.83 -24.92 -4.14
N PRO A 370 32.35 -23.83 -4.77
CA PRO A 370 33.24 -22.81 -5.31
C PRO A 370 34.12 -22.20 -4.22
N THR A 371 35.35 -21.80 -4.56
CA THR A 371 36.21 -21.00 -3.68
C THR A 371 36.22 -19.54 -4.14
N GLU A 372 36.78 -18.64 -3.33
CA GLU A 372 36.97 -17.23 -3.70
C GLU A 372 37.79 -17.07 -4.99
N ASP A 373 38.69 -18.01 -5.28
CA ASP A 373 39.57 -17.98 -6.45
C ASP A 373 38.97 -18.63 -7.70
N GLY A 374 37.85 -19.34 -7.58
CA GLY A 374 37.23 -20.00 -8.72
C GLY A 374 36.61 -21.36 -8.47
N ILE A 375 36.38 -22.07 -9.57
CA ILE A 375 35.84 -23.43 -9.59
C ILE A 375 36.41 -24.21 -10.76
N GLU A 376 36.57 -25.53 -10.61
CA GLU A 376 36.95 -26.39 -11.72
C GLU A 376 35.75 -26.66 -12.63
N TRP A 377 35.92 -26.48 -13.93
CA TRP A 377 34.93 -26.84 -14.94
C TRP A 377 35.63 -27.48 -16.13
N ARG A 378 35.27 -28.74 -16.42
CA ARG A 378 35.86 -29.57 -17.50
C ARG A 378 37.39 -29.65 -17.45
N GLY A 379 37.96 -29.81 -16.26
CA GLY A 379 39.42 -29.90 -16.08
C GLY A 379 40.16 -28.56 -16.19
N ARG A 380 39.44 -27.43 -16.25
CA ARG A 380 40.01 -26.08 -16.26
C ARG A 380 39.51 -25.30 -15.06
N TRP A 381 40.42 -24.60 -14.37
CA TRP A 381 40.04 -23.63 -13.35
C TRP A 381 39.48 -22.38 -14.01
N ILE A 382 38.26 -21.99 -13.63
CA ILE A 382 37.60 -20.78 -14.13
C ILE A 382 37.25 -19.86 -12.95
N PRO A 383 37.26 -18.52 -13.13
CA PRO A 383 36.83 -17.60 -12.10
C PRO A 383 35.39 -17.89 -11.68
N PHE A 384 35.14 -17.77 -10.38
CA PHE A 384 33.83 -17.87 -9.77
C PHE A 384 33.49 -16.52 -9.19
N VAL A 385 32.28 -16.07 -9.45
CA VAL A 385 31.80 -14.77 -9.02
C VAL A 385 30.44 -14.95 -8.35
N PRO A 386 30.34 -14.71 -7.03
CA PRO A 386 29.05 -14.59 -6.37
C PRO A 386 28.27 -13.43 -6.99
N LEU A 387 27.04 -13.68 -7.42
CA LEU A 387 26.15 -12.61 -7.89
C LEU A 387 25.86 -11.57 -6.79
N ALA A 388 25.99 -11.97 -5.52
CA ALA A 388 25.92 -11.07 -4.36
C ALA A 388 27.05 -10.04 -4.30
N ASP A 389 28.23 -10.32 -4.87
CA ASP A 389 29.37 -9.39 -4.84
C ASP A 389 29.23 -8.28 -5.88
N TRP A 390 28.43 -8.53 -6.92
CA TRP A 390 28.17 -7.59 -8.01
C TRP A 390 27.12 -6.57 -7.64
N TYR A 391 26.26 -6.99 -6.73
CA TYR A 391 25.19 -6.18 -6.26
C TYR A 391 25.00 -6.48 -4.76
N PRO A 392 25.50 -5.62 -3.86
CA PRO A 392 25.42 -5.85 -2.42
C PRO A 392 23.95 -5.98 -2.02
N LEU A 393 23.57 -7.22 -1.71
CA LEU A 393 22.22 -7.63 -1.32
C LEU A 393 22.05 -7.53 0.19
N PRO A 394 20.89 -7.07 0.70
CA PRO A 394 20.48 -7.49 2.02
C PRO A 394 20.26 -9.02 1.97
N GLN A 395 21.16 -9.77 2.62
CA GLN A 395 21.15 -11.23 2.60
C GLN A 395 19.81 -11.75 3.14
N ASN A 396 18.91 -12.18 2.26
CA ASN A 396 17.70 -12.89 2.63
C ASN A 396 18.03 -14.37 2.85
N GLY A 397 18.83 -14.64 3.88
CA GLY A 397 19.27 -15.98 4.25
C GLY A 397 20.30 -16.55 3.29
N SER A 398 21.14 -17.44 3.82
CA SER A 398 22.19 -18.16 3.10
C SER A 398 21.59 -19.17 2.11
N GLY A 399 21.01 -18.70 1.01
CA GLY A 399 20.60 -19.57 -0.09
C GLY A 399 21.81 -20.41 -0.50
N GLN A 400 21.73 -21.73 -0.32
CA GLN A 400 22.80 -22.60 -0.77
C GLN A 400 22.83 -22.54 -2.29
N ILE A 401 23.97 -22.19 -2.87
CA ILE A 401 24.14 -22.19 -4.33
C ILE A 401 23.92 -23.62 -4.83
N GLU A 402 22.84 -23.85 -5.58
CA GLU A 402 22.51 -25.19 -6.10
C GLU A 402 23.05 -25.41 -7.51
N LYS A 403 23.20 -24.33 -8.30
CA LYS A 403 23.61 -24.38 -9.71
C LYS A 403 24.62 -23.30 -10.05
N LEU A 404 25.39 -23.54 -11.11
CA LEU A 404 26.31 -22.57 -11.70
C LEU A 404 25.88 -22.27 -13.13
N ALA A 405 25.74 -20.98 -13.44
CA ALA A 405 25.65 -20.52 -14.82
C ALA A 405 27.07 -20.24 -15.35
N ILE A 406 27.49 -20.99 -16.36
CA ILE A 406 28.79 -20.83 -17.01
C ILE A 406 28.63 -19.91 -18.22
N LEU A 407 29.26 -18.73 -18.16
CA LEU A 407 29.08 -17.67 -19.15
C LEU A 407 30.34 -17.45 -19.99
N SER A 408 30.13 -17.06 -21.26
CA SER A 408 31.21 -16.56 -22.13
C SER A 408 31.32 -15.04 -22.07
N GLY A 409 32.45 -14.54 -21.60
CA GLY A 409 32.83 -13.13 -21.62
C GLY A 409 33.43 -12.68 -22.95
N SER A 410 33.94 -11.44 -22.98
CA SER A 410 34.70 -10.93 -24.14
C SER A 410 36.07 -11.61 -24.25
N GLY A 411 36.44 -12.06 -25.45
CA GLY A 411 37.77 -12.63 -25.69
C GLY A 411 37.97 -14.07 -25.19
N ASP A 412 36.90 -14.89 -25.19
CA ASP A 412 36.94 -16.33 -24.84
C ASP A 412 37.21 -16.61 -23.34
N GLN A 413 37.07 -15.59 -22.49
CA GLN A 413 37.04 -15.76 -21.04
C GLN A 413 35.74 -16.45 -20.60
N ILE A 414 35.85 -17.38 -19.66
CA ILE A 414 34.72 -18.16 -19.14
C ILE A 414 34.65 -17.94 -17.63
N THR A 415 33.48 -17.59 -17.12
CA THR A 415 33.24 -17.30 -15.70
C THR A 415 32.02 -18.07 -15.20
N ALA A 416 32.11 -18.59 -13.98
CA ALA A 416 31.01 -19.27 -13.31
C ALA A 416 30.30 -18.32 -12.33
N TYR A 417 28.97 -18.34 -12.36
CA TYR A 417 28.12 -17.55 -11.46
C TYR A 417 27.18 -18.45 -10.67
N GLY A 418 27.10 -18.21 -9.37
CA GLY A 418 26.22 -18.96 -8.48
C GLY A 418 24.75 -18.57 -8.63
N ILE A 419 23.87 -19.54 -8.87
CA ILE A 419 22.42 -19.33 -8.90
C ILE A 419 21.73 -20.35 -7.99
N HIS A 420 20.64 -19.95 -7.34
CA HIS A 420 19.84 -20.84 -6.50
C HIS A 420 18.95 -21.74 -7.34
N SER A 421 18.17 -21.16 -8.26
CA SER A 421 17.21 -21.95 -9.04
C SER A 421 16.95 -21.35 -10.41
N LEU A 422 16.64 -22.22 -11.38
CA LEU A 422 16.11 -21.80 -12.68
C LEU A 422 14.60 -21.66 -12.55
N ARG A 423 14.06 -20.50 -12.95
CA ARG A 423 12.61 -20.27 -12.95
C ARG A 423 12.00 -20.63 -14.29
N MET A 424 12.54 -20.07 -15.38
CA MET A 424 12.00 -20.30 -16.73
C MET A 424 12.94 -19.84 -17.84
N MET A 425 12.62 -20.26 -19.07
CA MET A 425 13.18 -19.69 -20.29
C MET A 425 12.14 -18.81 -20.99
N VAL A 426 12.58 -17.65 -21.45
CA VAL A 426 11.77 -16.66 -22.18
C VAL A 426 12.18 -16.69 -23.64
N PRO A 427 11.30 -17.12 -24.57
CA PRO A 427 11.61 -17.08 -26.00
C PRO A 427 11.89 -15.67 -26.50
N ALA A 428 12.62 -15.56 -27.62
CA ALA A 428 12.79 -14.30 -28.32
C ALA A 428 11.43 -13.63 -28.64
N GLY A 429 11.36 -12.31 -28.49
CA GLY A 429 10.18 -11.50 -28.73
C GLY A 429 9.11 -11.55 -27.64
N ARG A 430 9.25 -12.39 -26.60
CA ARG A 430 8.24 -12.52 -25.54
C ARG A 430 8.40 -11.51 -24.41
N GLY A 431 9.64 -11.16 -24.07
CA GLY A 431 9.93 -10.18 -23.03
C GLY A 431 10.02 -8.75 -23.57
N LYS A 432 9.66 -7.79 -22.74
CA LYS A 432 9.74 -6.34 -23.00
C LYS A 432 10.78 -5.74 -22.08
N PHE A 433 11.72 -4.99 -22.63
CA PHE A 433 12.67 -4.24 -21.81
C PHE A 433 12.09 -2.90 -21.38
N HIS A 434 12.33 -2.58 -20.11
CA HIS A 434 12.18 -1.26 -19.54
C HIS A 434 13.56 -0.75 -19.13
N VAL A 435 13.84 0.51 -19.44
CA VAL A 435 15.05 1.18 -18.95
C VAL A 435 14.81 1.53 -17.48
N TRP A 436 15.79 1.27 -16.64
CA TRP A 436 15.73 1.67 -15.24
C TRP A 436 15.92 3.19 -15.10
N PRO A 437 14.95 3.92 -14.55
CA PRO A 437 15.11 5.35 -14.29
C PRO A 437 16.11 5.58 -13.14
N GLY A 438 17.03 6.53 -13.29
CA GLY A 438 17.94 6.96 -12.21
C GLY A 438 19.19 6.10 -11.97
N LYS A 439 19.36 4.98 -12.67
CA LYS A 439 20.65 4.30 -12.79
C LYS A 439 21.25 4.56 -14.17
N ALA A 440 22.55 4.29 -14.34
CA ALA A 440 23.18 4.35 -15.66
C ALA A 440 22.32 3.55 -16.67
N GLU A 441 22.29 3.97 -17.95
CA GLU A 441 21.44 3.43 -19.04
C GLU A 441 21.50 1.89 -19.27
N GLN A 442 22.30 1.20 -18.46
CA GLN A 442 22.73 -0.18 -18.59
C GLN A 442 21.97 -1.16 -17.70
N GLU A 443 21.25 -0.70 -16.66
CA GLU A 443 20.32 -1.55 -15.91
C GLU A 443 18.96 -1.58 -16.60
N GLN A 444 18.52 -2.78 -17.01
CA GLN A 444 17.25 -3.00 -17.70
C GLN A 444 16.40 -3.99 -16.91
N ILE A 445 15.08 -3.81 -16.96
CA ILE A 445 14.13 -4.81 -16.47
C ILE A 445 13.57 -5.55 -17.67
N LEU A 446 13.54 -6.88 -17.60
CA LEU A 446 12.78 -7.70 -18.53
C LEU A 446 11.42 -8.02 -17.94
N GLU A 447 10.35 -7.45 -18.50
CA GLU A 447 8.97 -7.83 -18.21
C GLU A 447 8.53 -8.97 -19.14
N ILE A 448 7.97 -10.03 -18.55
CA ILE A 448 7.68 -11.29 -19.23
C ILE A 448 6.22 -11.65 -18.96
N PRO A 449 5.34 -11.75 -19.96
CA PRO A 449 3.98 -12.23 -19.76
C PRO A 449 3.97 -13.74 -19.52
N VAL A 450 3.34 -14.20 -18.43
CA VAL A 450 3.22 -15.63 -18.05
C VAL A 450 1.76 -15.95 -17.71
N ASN A 451 1.04 -16.64 -18.60
CA ASN A 451 -0.32 -17.17 -18.38
C ASN A 451 -1.31 -16.19 -17.70
N GLY A 452 -1.42 -14.96 -18.23
CA GLY A 452 -2.30 -13.94 -17.66
C GLY A 452 -1.73 -13.17 -16.47
N SER A 453 -0.56 -13.58 -15.97
CA SER A 453 0.31 -12.83 -15.07
C SER A 453 1.55 -12.32 -15.83
N TYR A 454 2.50 -11.77 -15.10
CA TYR A 454 3.78 -11.28 -15.63
C TYR A 454 4.90 -11.58 -14.63
N THR A 455 6.13 -11.70 -15.11
CA THR A 455 7.37 -11.80 -14.33
C THR A 455 8.30 -10.67 -14.71
N MET A 456 8.89 -9.99 -13.73
CA MET A 456 9.95 -9.01 -13.89
C MET A 456 11.25 -9.60 -13.41
N ALA A 457 12.33 -9.24 -14.10
CA ALA A 457 13.67 -9.72 -13.79
C ALA A 457 14.70 -8.65 -14.11
N THR A 458 15.67 -8.47 -13.23
CA THR A 458 16.81 -7.58 -13.48
C THR A 458 17.70 -8.20 -14.55
N VAL A 459 17.88 -7.49 -15.66
CA VAL A 459 18.74 -7.93 -16.75
C VAL A 459 20.18 -7.68 -16.35
N VAL A 460 20.97 -8.75 -16.30
CA VAL A 460 22.39 -8.61 -16.02
C VAL A 460 23.12 -8.29 -17.31
N ASN A 461 23.79 -7.13 -17.35
CA ASN A 461 24.50 -6.65 -18.54
C ASN A 461 25.98 -7.01 -18.47
N TRP A 462 26.34 -8.13 -19.11
CA TRP A 462 27.66 -8.73 -18.92
C TRP A 462 28.80 -8.15 -19.79
N SER A 463 28.59 -7.03 -20.50
CA SER A 463 29.65 -6.40 -21.30
C SER A 463 30.63 -5.57 -20.48
N GLN A 464 30.45 -5.49 -19.17
CA GLN A 464 31.30 -4.75 -18.22
C GLN A 464 32.01 -5.68 -17.23
N CYS A 465 32.06 -6.97 -17.55
CA CYS A 465 32.60 -8.04 -16.71
C CYS A 465 34.02 -8.42 -17.10
#